data_AF-A0A7C4KH01-F1
#
_entry.id   AF-A0A7C4KH01-F1
#
_cell.length_a   1.000
_cell.length_b   1.000
_cell.length_c   1.000
_cell.angle_alpha   90.00
_cell.angle_beta   90.00
_cell.angle_gamma   90.00
#
_symmetry.space_group_name_H-M   'P 1'
#
loop_
_entity.id
_entity.type
_entity.pdbx_description
1 polymer ?
#
loop_
_entity_poly.entity_id
_entity_poly.type
_entity_poly.pdbx_seq_one_letter_code
_entity_poly.pdbx_strand_id
1 'polypeptide(L)'
;MLQRYRGRLYNEDTAAAYDQLSDLLKPYRLMPLFRWDGDRHAVLIVPQRERPQTGNPRVNLFLFIATLISVLISGALFAPAGLPENAQPTLPQLLMAAVPFTVSFLAIMTAHEFGHFLVGRYHGVRVSLPYFIPMPFVSLFGTFGAFINMKEQPKNRRVLLDIGLAGPLAGLVVTILVLTIGLSLSTLTRLPASPGAAPQITMEGNSLLYLFLKYLRFGQWLPAPPDYGNTPVLLYWLRYFFTGQPFPFGGVDVTIHPVAWAGWGGMLITSLNLIPAGQLDGGHVLYVLLGRKRAARLLPAVLVLLVALGFFWSGWWLWAVLIFLFGRAYAEPLDEITPLDAPRKLLAIVALIVFLLVFIPVPLIMVLRLCSAGFPSHRWKDPAGIACPLLPGKRAFSFLRATRTSPPD
;
A
#
# COMPACT_ATOMS: atom_id res chain seq x y z
N MET A 1 32.20 -17.21 -9.37
CA MET A 1 33.06 -16.02 -9.36
C MET A 1 34.43 -16.45 -9.83
N LEU A 2 35.02 -15.77 -10.82
CA LEU A 2 36.28 -16.22 -11.43
C LEU A 2 37.49 -15.56 -10.76
N GLN A 3 37.44 -14.25 -10.53
CA GLN A 3 38.54 -13.51 -9.88
C GLN A 3 38.03 -12.35 -9.02
N ARG A 4 38.81 -12.00 -7.98
CA ARG A 4 38.57 -10.87 -7.06
C ARG A 4 39.75 -9.91 -7.09
N TYR A 5 39.49 -8.67 -7.42
CA TYR A 5 40.46 -7.58 -7.28
C TYR A 5 40.04 -6.68 -6.13
N ARG A 6 40.98 -6.31 -5.25
CA ARG A 6 40.73 -5.40 -4.10
C ARG A 6 41.69 -4.22 -4.20
N GLY A 7 41.17 -3.01 -4.04
CA GLY A 7 41.98 -1.80 -4.14
C GLY A 7 41.14 -0.53 -4.05
N ARG A 8 41.64 0.54 -4.68
CA ARG A 8 40.90 1.78 -4.89
C ARG A 8 40.91 2.09 -6.39
N LEU A 9 39.78 2.51 -6.93
CA LEU A 9 39.72 2.93 -8.33
C LEU A 9 40.47 4.27 -8.44
N TYR A 10 41.37 4.37 -9.43
CA TYR A 10 42.13 5.60 -9.70
C TYR A 10 41.26 6.68 -10.35
N ASN A 11 40.26 6.29 -11.13
CA ASN A 11 39.33 7.20 -11.77
C ASN A 11 38.26 7.67 -10.77
N GLU A 12 38.06 9.00 -10.68
CA GLU A 12 37.01 9.60 -9.87
C GLU A 12 35.62 9.32 -10.47
N ASP A 13 35.51 9.20 -11.79
CA ASP A 13 34.30 8.74 -12.47
C ASP A 13 34.25 7.22 -12.49
N THR A 14 33.74 6.67 -11.39
CA THR A 14 33.55 5.23 -11.22
C THR A 14 32.55 4.63 -12.21
N ALA A 15 31.62 5.44 -12.76
CA ALA A 15 30.65 4.98 -13.73
C ALA A 15 31.32 4.77 -15.10
N ALA A 16 32.14 5.72 -15.54
CA ALA A 16 32.95 5.58 -16.75
C ALA A 16 33.96 4.42 -16.64
N ALA A 17 34.58 4.26 -15.46
CA ALA A 17 35.49 3.14 -15.20
C ALA A 17 34.76 1.78 -15.29
N TYR A 18 33.52 1.69 -14.81
CA TYR A 18 32.70 0.50 -14.97
C TYR A 18 32.41 0.21 -16.45
N ASP A 19 32.03 1.22 -17.22
CA ASP A 19 31.73 1.06 -18.66
C ASP A 19 32.93 0.56 -19.44
N GLN A 20 34.10 1.19 -19.24
CA GLN A 20 35.34 0.78 -19.87
C GLN A 20 35.68 -0.68 -19.57
N LEU A 21 35.61 -1.09 -18.30
CA LEU A 21 35.91 -2.46 -17.93
C LEU A 21 34.86 -3.45 -18.45
N SER A 22 33.58 -3.06 -18.42
CA SER A 22 32.50 -3.88 -18.97
C SER A 22 32.69 -4.12 -20.46
N ASP A 23 33.12 -3.10 -21.22
CA ASP A 23 33.37 -3.20 -22.65
C ASP A 23 34.57 -4.11 -22.98
N LEU A 24 35.63 -4.02 -22.18
CA LEU A 24 36.80 -4.90 -22.31
C LEU A 24 36.49 -6.38 -22.01
N LEU A 25 35.54 -6.64 -21.11
CA LEU A 25 35.16 -7.99 -20.69
C LEU A 25 34.09 -8.64 -21.60
N LYS A 26 33.34 -7.84 -22.38
CA LYS A 26 32.28 -8.32 -23.30
C LYS A 26 32.74 -9.45 -24.24
N PRO A 27 33.91 -9.37 -24.93
CA PRO A 27 34.36 -10.42 -25.85
C PRO A 27 34.57 -11.78 -25.17
N TYR A 28 34.89 -11.77 -23.88
CA TYR A 28 35.18 -12.96 -23.09
C TYR A 28 33.95 -13.58 -22.42
N ARG A 29 32.74 -13.03 -22.67
CA ARG A 29 31.50 -13.39 -21.94
C ARG A 29 31.64 -13.24 -20.43
N LEU A 30 32.37 -12.21 -20.00
CA LEU A 30 32.58 -11.86 -18.59
C LEU A 30 31.92 -10.51 -18.30
N MET A 31 31.57 -10.29 -17.03
CA MET A 31 31.06 -9.00 -16.55
C MET A 31 31.70 -8.62 -15.22
N PRO A 32 32.00 -7.32 -15.01
CA PRO A 32 32.51 -6.84 -13.73
C PRO A 32 31.34 -6.57 -12.76
N LEU A 33 31.57 -6.83 -11.48
CA LEU A 33 30.71 -6.41 -10.38
C LEU A 33 31.53 -5.50 -9.47
N PHE A 34 31.09 -4.26 -9.32
CA PHE A 34 31.71 -3.28 -8.43
C PHE A 34 31.02 -3.37 -7.06
N ARG A 35 31.80 -3.63 -6.02
CA ARG A 35 31.33 -3.87 -4.65
C ARG A 35 32.20 -3.13 -3.63
N TRP A 36 31.63 -2.90 -2.45
CA TRP A 36 32.38 -2.44 -1.28
C TRP A 36 32.87 -3.62 -0.44
N ASP A 37 34.16 -3.60 -0.07
CA ASP A 37 34.80 -4.55 0.82
C ASP A 37 35.44 -3.82 2.00
N GLY A 38 34.64 -3.62 3.06
CA GLY A 38 34.99 -2.68 4.12
C GLY A 38 35.03 -1.25 3.57
N ASP A 39 36.19 -0.61 3.67
CA ASP A 39 36.46 0.74 3.15
C ASP A 39 37.20 0.72 1.80
N ARG A 40 37.40 -0.47 1.21
CA ARG A 40 38.09 -0.64 -0.08
C ARG A 40 37.09 -1.02 -1.18
N HIS A 41 37.46 -0.70 -2.42
CA HIS A 41 36.72 -1.14 -3.59
C HIS A 41 37.10 -2.59 -3.92
N ALA A 42 36.11 -3.39 -4.30
CA ALA A 42 36.30 -4.72 -4.83
C ALA A 42 35.65 -4.83 -6.22
N VAL A 43 36.41 -5.37 -7.17
CA VAL A 43 35.94 -5.70 -8.51
C VAL A 43 35.91 -7.21 -8.63
N LEU A 44 34.72 -7.78 -8.81
CA LEU A 44 34.52 -9.21 -9.00
C LEU A 44 34.29 -9.47 -10.48
N ILE A 45 35.05 -10.37 -11.09
CA ILE A 45 34.80 -10.80 -12.46
C ILE A 45 33.99 -12.09 -12.40
N VAL A 46 32.82 -12.07 -13.03
CA VAL A 46 31.90 -13.22 -13.07
C VAL A 46 31.54 -13.54 -14.51
N PRO A 47 31.19 -14.81 -14.81
CA PRO A 47 30.60 -15.16 -16.09
C PRO A 47 29.35 -14.32 -16.34
N GLN A 48 29.20 -13.80 -17.56
CA GLN A 48 27.99 -13.12 -17.97
C GLN A 48 26.84 -14.14 -17.94
N ARG A 49 25.77 -13.83 -17.21
CA ARG A 49 24.56 -14.67 -17.21
C ARG A 49 23.93 -14.63 -18.59
N GLU A 50 23.43 -15.78 -19.05
CA GLU A 50 22.65 -15.85 -20.28
C GLU A 50 21.48 -14.86 -20.21
N ARG A 51 21.25 -14.17 -21.32
CA ARG A 51 20.24 -13.12 -21.42
C ARG A 51 18.87 -13.75 -21.16
N PRO A 52 18.18 -13.41 -20.06
CA PRO A 52 16.90 -14.04 -19.75
C PRO A 52 15.87 -13.70 -20.83
N GLN A 53 15.17 -14.72 -21.34
CA GLN A 53 14.15 -14.56 -22.36
C GLN A 53 13.01 -13.67 -21.83
N THR A 54 12.45 -12.79 -22.65
CA THR A 54 11.26 -12.00 -22.30
C THR A 54 10.06 -12.92 -22.05
N GLY A 55 9.22 -12.58 -21.06
CA GLY A 55 8.10 -13.46 -20.68
C GLY A 55 7.06 -13.56 -21.80
N ASN A 56 6.24 -14.62 -21.80
CA ASN A 56 5.20 -14.80 -22.81
C ASN A 56 4.10 -13.72 -22.67
N PRO A 57 3.89 -12.85 -23.67
CA PRO A 57 2.89 -11.78 -23.60
C PRO A 57 1.46 -12.29 -23.37
N ARG A 58 1.15 -13.52 -23.80
CA ARG A 58 -0.17 -14.13 -23.60
C ARG A 58 -0.51 -14.35 -22.12
N VAL A 59 0.50 -14.68 -21.30
CA VAL A 59 0.31 -14.83 -19.85
C VAL A 59 -0.03 -13.49 -19.22
N ASN A 60 0.64 -12.42 -19.64
CA ASN A 60 0.38 -11.07 -19.14
C ASN A 60 -1.03 -10.60 -19.52
N LEU A 61 -1.46 -10.88 -20.77
CA LEU A 61 -2.80 -10.56 -21.23
C LEU A 61 -3.87 -11.35 -20.45
N PHE A 62 -3.66 -12.65 -20.25
CA PHE A 62 -4.57 -13.49 -19.46
C PHE A 62 -4.70 -12.96 -18.03
N LEU A 63 -3.57 -12.67 -17.36
CA LEU A 63 -3.55 -12.14 -16.00
C LEU A 63 -4.19 -10.76 -15.91
N PHE A 64 -4.00 -9.91 -16.92
CA PHE A 64 -4.67 -8.61 -17.02
C PHE A 64 -6.20 -8.77 -17.11
N ILE A 65 -6.69 -9.65 -18.00
CA ILE A 65 -8.13 -9.93 -18.14
C ILE A 65 -8.70 -10.50 -16.84
N ALA A 66 -8.00 -11.46 -16.22
CA ALA A 66 -8.43 -12.03 -14.94
C ALA A 66 -8.48 -10.97 -13.83
N THR A 67 -7.51 -10.05 -13.82
CA THR A 67 -7.48 -8.93 -12.87
C THR A 67 -8.60 -7.94 -13.14
N LEU A 68 -8.89 -7.63 -14.40
CA LEU A 68 -10.00 -6.78 -14.78
C LEU A 68 -11.34 -7.34 -14.28
N ILE A 69 -11.59 -8.64 -14.46
CA ILE A 69 -12.79 -9.31 -13.94
C ILE A 69 -12.81 -9.26 -12.40
N SER A 70 -11.67 -9.52 -11.75
CA SER A 70 -11.55 -9.54 -10.30
C SER A 70 -11.79 -8.17 -9.65
N VAL A 71 -11.22 -7.11 -10.24
CA VAL A 71 -11.43 -5.71 -9.82
C VAL A 71 -12.87 -5.30 -10.06
N LEU A 72 -13.48 -5.70 -11.19
CA LEU A 72 -14.89 -5.43 -11.49
C LEU A 72 -15.83 -6.06 -10.45
N ILE A 73 -15.61 -7.33 -10.08
CA ILE A 73 -16.36 -8.00 -9.01
C ILE A 73 -16.18 -7.28 -7.68
N SER A 74 -14.96 -6.86 -7.35
CA SER A 74 -14.70 -6.19 -6.08
C SER A 74 -15.32 -4.79 -6.02
N GLY A 75 -15.29 -4.04 -7.13
CA GLY A 75 -16.00 -2.77 -7.24
C GLY A 75 -17.52 -2.93 -7.09
N ALA A 76 -18.07 -4.01 -7.64
CA ALA A 76 -19.48 -4.37 -7.47
C ALA A 76 -19.84 -4.67 -6.00
N LEU A 77 -18.94 -5.31 -5.25
CA LEU A 77 -19.18 -5.67 -3.85
C LEU A 77 -18.96 -4.52 -2.86
N PHE A 78 -17.91 -3.72 -3.07
CA PHE A 78 -17.41 -2.77 -2.08
C PHE A 78 -17.58 -1.30 -2.45
N ALA A 79 -17.97 -0.99 -3.70
CA ALA A 79 -18.23 0.38 -4.15
C ALA A 79 -19.60 0.59 -4.84
N PRO A 80 -20.72 -0.01 -4.37
CA PRO A 80 -22.02 0.24 -4.98
C PRO A 80 -22.53 1.64 -4.60
N ALA A 81 -22.08 2.67 -5.30
CA ALA A 81 -22.65 4.02 -5.17
C ALA A 81 -23.80 4.21 -6.17
N GLY A 82 -24.89 4.83 -5.71
CA GLY A 82 -26.01 5.24 -6.56
C GLY A 82 -27.07 4.17 -6.83
N LEU A 83 -26.97 3.00 -6.20
CA LEU A 83 -28.05 2.00 -6.25
C LEU A 83 -29.08 2.30 -5.14
N PRO A 84 -30.39 2.26 -5.44
CA PRO A 84 -31.42 2.47 -4.42
C PRO A 84 -31.31 1.40 -3.31
N GLU A 85 -31.27 1.82 -2.04
CA GLU A 85 -31.20 0.92 -0.88
C GLU A 85 -32.32 -0.14 -0.85
N ASN A 86 -33.44 0.14 -1.53
CA ASN A 86 -34.64 -0.70 -1.51
C ASN A 86 -34.77 -1.64 -2.73
N ALA A 87 -33.83 -1.63 -3.67
CA ALA A 87 -33.88 -2.47 -4.87
C ALA A 87 -32.81 -3.57 -4.80
N GLN A 88 -33.17 -4.80 -5.14
CA GLN A 88 -32.16 -5.83 -5.44
C GLN A 88 -31.57 -5.50 -6.81
N PRO A 89 -30.34 -4.97 -6.91
CA PRO A 89 -29.78 -4.58 -8.19
C PRO A 89 -29.60 -5.81 -9.05
N THR A 90 -29.98 -5.72 -10.33
CA THR A 90 -29.68 -6.77 -11.29
C THR A 90 -28.16 -6.86 -11.52
N LEU A 91 -27.67 -8.03 -11.91
CA LEU A 91 -26.24 -8.22 -12.19
C LEU A 91 -25.68 -7.18 -13.18
N PRO A 92 -26.35 -6.84 -14.30
CA PRO A 92 -25.86 -5.79 -15.21
C PRO A 92 -25.73 -4.40 -14.55
N GLN A 93 -26.67 -4.02 -13.68
CA GLN A 93 -26.64 -2.72 -12.98
C GLN A 93 -25.46 -2.67 -12.01
N LEU A 94 -25.23 -3.76 -11.27
CA LEU A 94 -24.12 -3.87 -10.34
C LEU A 94 -22.76 -3.76 -11.05
N LEU A 95 -22.63 -4.45 -12.19
CA LEU A 95 -21.41 -4.38 -13.01
C LEU A 95 -21.18 -2.98 -13.58
N MET A 96 -22.23 -2.32 -14.07
CA MET A 96 -22.12 -0.95 -14.58
C MET A 96 -21.74 0.06 -13.49
N ALA A 97 -22.26 -0.11 -12.27
CA ALA A 97 -21.88 0.72 -11.12
C ALA A 97 -20.40 0.53 -10.72
N ALA A 98 -19.82 -0.63 -10.99
CA ALA A 98 -18.42 -0.95 -10.72
C ALA A 98 -17.43 -0.42 -11.77
N VAL A 99 -17.89 -0.05 -12.98
CA VAL A 99 -17.02 0.39 -14.08
C VAL A 99 -16.20 1.63 -13.72
N PRO A 100 -16.76 2.72 -13.15
CA PRO A 100 -15.98 3.91 -12.82
C PRO A 100 -14.83 3.62 -11.87
N PHE A 101 -15.06 2.79 -10.85
CA PHE A 101 -14.01 2.31 -9.94
C PHE A 101 -12.95 1.51 -10.70
N THR A 102 -13.38 0.52 -11.49
CA THR A 102 -12.48 -0.42 -12.18
C THR A 102 -11.55 0.29 -13.15
N VAL A 103 -12.10 1.19 -13.99
CA VAL A 103 -11.31 1.98 -14.95
C VAL A 103 -10.32 2.87 -14.23
N SER A 104 -10.77 3.59 -13.20
CA SER A 104 -9.94 4.50 -12.42
C SER A 104 -8.79 3.77 -11.72
N PHE A 105 -9.10 2.64 -11.08
CA PHE A 105 -8.12 1.86 -10.32
C PHE A 105 -7.11 1.16 -11.22
N LEU A 106 -7.55 0.56 -12.34
CA LEU A 106 -6.65 -0.01 -13.32
C LEU A 106 -5.78 1.05 -14.00
N ALA A 107 -6.28 2.26 -14.24
CA ALA A 107 -5.49 3.35 -14.79
C ALA A 107 -4.32 3.73 -13.85
N ILE A 108 -4.59 3.80 -12.54
CA ILE A 108 -3.55 4.08 -11.53
C ILE A 108 -2.50 2.96 -11.50
N MET A 109 -2.94 1.70 -11.38
CA MET A 109 -2.03 0.55 -11.33
C MET A 109 -1.19 0.43 -12.62
N THR A 110 -1.84 0.65 -13.77
CA THR A 110 -1.15 0.62 -15.06
C THR A 110 -0.14 1.76 -15.14
N ALA A 111 -0.48 2.98 -14.72
CA ALA A 111 0.47 4.09 -14.72
C ALA A 111 1.68 3.82 -13.81
N HIS A 112 1.46 3.23 -12.64
CA HIS A 112 2.54 2.81 -11.73
C HIS A 112 3.50 1.83 -12.42
N GLU A 113 2.98 0.70 -12.91
CA GLU A 113 3.84 -0.30 -13.54
C GLU A 113 4.49 0.23 -14.82
N PHE A 114 3.75 0.95 -15.66
CA PHE A 114 4.32 1.54 -16.87
C PHE A 114 5.41 2.58 -16.55
N GLY A 115 5.36 3.26 -15.40
CA GLY A 115 6.45 4.10 -14.92
C GLY A 115 7.76 3.32 -14.80
N HIS A 116 7.75 2.20 -14.08
CA HIS A 116 8.91 1.31 -14.00
C HIS A 116 9.33 0.77 -15.37
N PHE A 117 8.38 0.36 -16.19
CA PHE A 117 8.63 -0.22 -17.51
C PHE A 117 9.34 0.77 -18.45
N LEU A 118 8.82 2.00 -18.56
CA LEU A 118 9.33 3.02 -19.46
C LEU A 118 10.73 3.47 -19.05
N VAL A 119 10.94 3.74 -17.76
CA VAL A 119 12.25 4.17 -17.25
C VAL A 119 13.27 3.03 -17.27
N GLY A 120 12.84 1.80 -17.01
CA GLY A 120 13.67 0.60 -17.18
C GLY A 120 14.17 0.48 -18.62
N ARG A 121 13.27 0.62 -19.60
CA ARG A 121 13.65 0.61 -21.02
C ARG A 121 14.52 1.79 -21.43
N TYR A 122 14.25 2.99 -20.91
CA TYR A 122 15.08 4.16 -21.17
C TYR A 122 16.54 3.94 -20.74
N HIS A 123 16.76 3.25 -19.62
CA HIS A 123 18.10 2.88 -19.15
C HIS A 123 18.66 1.59 -19.76
N GLY A 124 17.99 1.01 -20.76
CA GLY A 124 18.44 -0.23 -21.41
C GLY A 124 18.34 -1.48 -20.53
N VAL A 125 17.61 -1.42 -19.42
CA VAL A 125 17.37 -2.57 -18.54
C VAL A 125 16.20 -3.39 -19.10
N ARG A 126 16.41 -4.69 -19.32
CA ARG A 126 15.31 -5.55 -19.76
C ARG A 126 14.29 -5.80 -18.66
N VAL A 127 13.12 -5.23 -18.88
CA VAL A 127 11.93 -5.34 -18.04
C VAL A 127 10.84 -6.16 -18.75
N SER A 128 10.09 -6.97 -18.00
CA SER A 128 8.89 -7.63 -18.52
C SER A 128 7.74 -6.63 -18.69
N LEU A 129 6.70 -7.05 -19.42
CA LEU A 129 5.39 -6.41 -19.24
C LEU A 129 4.87 -6.69 -17.82
N PRO A 130 3.92 -5.88 -17.32
CA PRO A 130 3.38 -6.06 -15.98
C PRO A 130 2.61 -7.38 -15.82
N TYR A 131 2.87 -8.07 -14.71
CA TYR A 131 2.09 -9.22 -14.26
C TYR A 131 1.07 -8.75 -13.23
N PHE A 132 -0.20 -8.66 -13.62
CA PHE A 132 -1.28 -8.33 -12.70
C PHE A 132 -1.67 -9.56 -11.87
N ILE A 133 -1.92 -9.39 -10.56
CA ILE A 133 -2.24 -10.49 -9.65
C ILE A 133 -3.71 -10.43 -9.24
N PRO A 134 -4.61 -11.21 -9.89
CA PRO A 134 -6.03 -11.23 -9.53
C PRO A 134 -6.23 -11.88 -8.16
N MET A 135 -6.99 -11.23 -7.29
CA MET A 135 -7.39 -11.78 -5.98
C MET A 135 -8.84 -11.42 -5.68
N PRO A 136 -9.80 -12.09 -6.33
CA PRO A 136 -11.20 -11.81 -6.09
C PRO A 136 -11.53 -12.25 -4.66
N PHE A 137 -12.46 -11.53 -4.02
CA PHE A 137 -13.01 -11.83 -2.69
C PHE A 137 -12.08 -11.64 -1.47
N VAL A 138 -10.76 -11.74 -1.64
CA VAL A 138 -9.78 -11.57 -0.53
C VAL A 138 -9.25 -10.14 -0.46
N SER A 139 -8.96 -9.52 -1.61
CA SER A 139 -8.47 -8.14 -1.66
C SER A 139 -9.62 -7.15 -1.68
N LEU A 140 -9.48 -6.06 -0.93
CA LEU A 140 -10.42 -4.92 -0.93
C LEU A 140 -10.66 -4.33 -2.32
N PHE A 141 -9.64 -4.40 -3.19
CA PHE A 141 -9.69 -3.82 -4.53
C PHE A 141 -9.74 -4.89 -5.63
N GLY A 142 -9.80 -6.17 -5.28
CA GLY A 142 -9.81 -7.28 -6.24
C GLY A 142 -8.45 -7.64 -6.86
N THR A 143 -7.35 -7.11 -6.32
CA THR A 143 -5.99 -7.43 -6.79
C THR A 143 -4.97 -7.22 -5.68
N PHE A 144 -3.83 -7.93 -5.73
CA PHE A 144 -2.65 -7.59 -4.93
C PHE A 144 -1.73 -6.58 -5.61
N GLY A 145 -2.19 -6.03 -6.73
CA GLY A 145 -1.46 -5.10 -7.56
C GLY A 145 -0.91 -5.79 -8.80
N ALA A 146 0.15 -5.21 -9.33
CA ALA A 146 0.90 -5.75 -10.43
C ALA A 146 2.39 -5.62 -10.09
N PHE A 147 3.22 -6.38 -10.79
CA PHE A 147 4.66 -6.21 -10.67
C PHE A 147 5.33 -6.42 -12.02
N ILE A 148 6.44 -5.72 -12.21
CA ILE A 148 7.37 -5.98 -13.30
C ILE A 148 8.52 -6.83 -12.79
N ASN A 149 8.83 -7.87 -13.55
CA ASN A 149 10.02 -8.66 -13.29
C ASN A 149 11.21 -7.99 -14.00
N MET A 150 12.11 -7.40 -13.20
CA MET A 150 13.41 -6.93 -13.68
C MET A 150 14.31 -8.13 -13.95
N LYS A 151 14.42 -8.51 -15.22
CA LYS A 151 15.17 -9.69 -15.62
C LYS A 151 16.69 -9.46 -15.58
N GLU A 152 17.11 -8.21 -15.63
CA GLU A 152 18.50 -7.79 -15.54
C GLU A 152 18.72 -6.90 -14.32
N GLN A 153 19.90 -7.03 -13.72
CA GLN A 153 20.31 -6.16 -12.61
C GLN A 153 20.59 -4.75 -13.14
N PRO A 154 20.11 -3.70 -12.47
CA PRO A 154 20.45 -2.33 -12.83
C PRO A 154 21.95 -2.12 -12.84
N LYS A 155 22.42 -1.34 -13.82
CA LYS A 155 23.85 -1.04 -13.97
C LYS A 155 24.46 -0.47 -12.69
N ASN A 156 23.83 0.54 -12.11
CA ASN A 156 24.33 1.20 -10.90
C ASN A 156 23.18 1.69 -10.01
N ARG A 157 23.54 2.20 -8.83
CA ARG A 157 22.59 2.78 -7.85
C ARG A 157 21.75 3.91 -8.44
N ARG A 158 22.30 4.68 -9.38
CA ARG A 158 21.58 5.75 -10.06
C ARG A 158 20.38 5.17 -10.83
N VAL A 159 20.64 4.22 -11.73
CA VAL A 159 19.60 3.56 -12.54
C VAL A 159 18.57 2.85 -11.66
N LEU A 160 19.01 2.19 -10.58
CA LEU A 160 18.11 1.54 -9.63
C LEU A 160 17.13 2.55 -8.99
N LEU A 161 17.61 3.74 -8.63
CA LEU A 161 16.75 4.79 -8.06
C LEU A 161 15.71 5.27 -9.06
N ASP A 162 16.13 5.60 -10.30
CA ASP A 162 15.21 6.14 -11.30
C ASP A 162 14.10 5.15 -11.61
N ILE A 163 14.45 3.88 -11.81
CA ILE A 163 13.47 2.82 -12.05
C ILE A 163 12.56 2.69 -10.83
N GLY A 164 13.11 2.58 -9.62
CA GLY A 164 12.34 2.40 -8.39
C GLY A 164 11.38 3.56 -8.08
N LEU A 165 11.70 4.79 -8.50
CA LEU A 165 10.85 5.97 -8.26
C LEU A 165 9.86 6.26 -9.38
N ALA A 166 10.15 5.84 -10.60
CA ALA A 166 9.30 6.11 -11.74
C ALA A 166 7.86 5.60 -11.54
N GLY A 167 7.71 4.40 -10.97
CA GLY A 167 6.40 3.81 -10.74
C GLY A 167 5.57 4.57 -9.71
N PRO A 168 6.02 4.70 -8.45
CA PRO A 168 5.30 5.44 -7.42
C PRO A 168 4.94 6.87 -7.84
N LEU A 169 5.83 7.58 -8.54
CA LEU A 169 5.55 8.94 -8.98
C LEU A 169 4.51 8.98 -10.11
N ALA A 170 4.60 8.09 -11.11
CA ALA A 170 3.63 8.02 -12.20
C ALA A 170 2.23 7.60 -11.68
N GLY A 171 2.20 6.58 -10.82
CA GLY A 171 0.98 6.14 -10.14
C GLY A 171 0.36 7.24 -9.28
N LEU A 172 1.17 7.98 -8.54
CA LEU A 172 0.70 9.09 -7.70
C LEU A 172 0.10 10.24 -8.52
N VAL A 173 0.70 10.62 -9.65
CA VAL A 173 0.16 11.67 -10.53
C VAL A 173 -1.25 11.29 -10.98
N VAL A 174 -1.44 10.08 -11.50
CA VAL A 174 -2.76 9.59 -11.92
C VAL A 174 -3.71 9.48 -10.72
N THR A 175 -3.20 9.04 -9.57
CA THR A 175 -3.96 8.98 -8.32
C THR A 175 -4.52 10.33 -7.91
N ILE A 176 -3.71 11.40 -7.92
CA ILE A 176 -4.14 12.75 -7.55
C ILE A 176 -5.24 13.24 -8.51
N LEU A 177 -5.09 12.99 -9.81
CA LEU A 177 -6.09 13.36 -10.81
C LEU A 177 -7.42 12.62 -10.57
N VAL A 178 -7.37 11.29 -10.46
CA VAL A 178 -8.55 10.45 -10.19
C VAL A 178 -9.22 10.84 -8.88
N LEU A 179 -8.44 11.07 -7.83
CA LEU A 179 -8.97 11.41 -6.52
C LEU A 179 -9.62 12.79 -6.51
N THR A 180 -9.02 13.77 -7.19
CA THR A 180 -9.62 15.12 -7.33
C THR A 180 -10.96 15.05 -8.08
N ILE A 181 -11.02 14.29 -9.18
CA ILE A 181 -12.27 14.06 -9.92
C ILE A 181 -13.27 13.33 -9.03
N GLY A 182 -12.86 12.27 -8.35
CA GLY A 182 -13.72 11.48 -7.47
C GLY A 182 -14.29 12.30 -6.31
N LEU A 183 -13.47 13.10 -5.63
CA LEU A 183 -13.92 14.01 -4.57
C LEU A 183 -14.87 15.07 -5.11
N SER A 184 -14.73 15.47 -6.38
CA SER A 184 -15.68 16.39 -7.01
C SER A 184 -17.07 15.78 -7.21
N LEU A 185 -17.14 14.46 -7.40
CA LEU A 185 -18.37 13.68 -7.53
C LEU A 185 -18.93 13.19 -6.19
N SER A 186 -18.20 13.41 -5.09
CA SER A 186 -18.57 12.95 -3.76
C SER A 186 -19.41 13.99 -3.03
N THR A 187 -20.26 13.55 -2.11
CA THR A 187 -21.16 14.43 -1.33
C THR A 187 -20.82 14.40 0.15
N LEU A 188 -21.19 15.46 0.87
CA LEU A 188 -21.06 15.50 2.33
C LEU A 188 -22.30 14.88 2.97
N THR A 189 -22.07 13.96 3.90
CA THR A 189 -23.14 13.28 4.64
C THR A 189 -22.83 13.31 6.12
N ARG A 190 -23.89 13.34 6.95
CA ARG A 190 -23.74 13.26 8.40
C ARG A 190 -23.43 11.83 8.81
N LEU A 191 -22.40 11.68 9.63
CA LEU A 191 -22.05 10.41 10.22
C LEU A 191 -23.10 10.03 11.28
N PRO A 192 -23.32 8.72 11.51
CA PRO A 192 -24.28 8.28 12.52
C PRO A 192 -23.97 8.85 13.90
N ALA A 193 -25.00 9.22 14.65
CA ALA A 193 -24.84 9.86 15.96
C ALA A 193 -24.37 8.89 17.07
N SER A 194 -24.44 7.58 16.83
CA SER A 194 -23.99 6.57 17.78
C SER A 194 -23.55 5.27 17.09
N PRO A 195 -22.72 4.43 17.74
CA PRO A 195 -22.29 3.13 17.23
C PRO A 195 -23.44 2.14 16.93
N GLY A 196 -24.64 2.38 17.48
CA GLY A 196 -25.80 1.49 17.33
C GLY A 196 -26.72 1.80 16.15
N ALA A 197 -26.51 2.93 15.48
CA ALA A 197 -27.40 3.42 14.43
C ALA A 197 -27.30 2.66 13.10
N ALA A 198 -26.19 1.93 12.87
CA ALA A 198 -26.01 1.07 11.71
C ALA A 198 -25.38 -0.27 12.13
N PRO A 199 -25.66 -1.39 11.42
CA PRO A 199 -25.08 -2.70 11.74
C PRO A 199 -23.56 -2.70 11.71
N GLN A 200 -22.99 -2.01 10.73
CA GLN A 200 -21.56 -1.85 10.50
C GLN A 200 -21.32 -0.53 9.79
N ILE A 201 -20.36 0.25 10.29
CA ILE A 201 -19.89 1.47 9.63
C ILE A 201 -18.44 1.22 9.21
N THR A 202 -18.15 1.41 7.93
CA THR A 202 -16.81 1.35 7.37
C THR A 202 -16.43 2.71 6.82
N MET A 203 -15.27 3.22 7.21
CA MET A 203 -14.76 4.51 6.77
C MET A 203 -13.30 4.40 6.35
N GLU A 204 -12.93 5.13 5.31
CA GLU A 204 -11.56 5.16 4.82
C GLU A 204 -10.63 5.96 5.76
N GLY A 205 -9.39 5.50 5.84
CA GLY A 205 -8.32 6.16 6.56
C GLY A 205 -7.85 7.42 5.87
N ASN A 206 -7.14 8.26 6.63
CA ASN A 206 -6.61 9.52 6.13
C ASN A 206 -5.08 9.50 6.00
N SER A 207 -4.58 10.07 4.90
CA SER A 207 -3.20 10.53 4.75
C SER A 207 -3.16 12.06 4.76
N LEU A 208 -1.98 12.65 4.89
CA LEU A 208 -1.83 14.11 4.84
C LEU A 208 -2.27 14.68 3.48
N LEU A 209 -1.90 14.01 2.39
CA LEU A 209 -2.32 14.40 1.04
C LEU A 209 -3.84 14.28 0.88
N TYR A 210 -4.44 13.21 1.41
CA TYR A 210 -5.88 13.01 1.29
C TYR A 210 -6.69 14.04 2.07
N LEU A 211 -6.27 14.37 3.31
CA LEU A 211 -6.85 15.44 4.11
C LEU A 211 -6.76 16.79 3.39
N PHE A 212 -5.60 17.07 2.79
CA PHE A 212 -5.40 18.29 2.02
C PHE A 212 -6.32 18.36 0.79
N LEU A 213 -6.48 17.26 0.04
CA LEU A 213 -7.38 17.22 -1.12
C LEU A 213 -8.86 17.33 -0.71
N LYS A 214 -9.28 16.73 0.42
CA LYS A 214 -10.62 16.96 0.99
C LYS A 214 -10.82 18.43 1.35
N TYR A 215 -9.83 19.06 2.00
CA TYR A 215 -9.88 20.49 2.33
C TYR A 215 -10.00 21.38 1.09
N LEU A 216 -9.20 21.12 0.04
CA LEU A 216 -9.30 21.88 -1.22
C LEU A 216 -10.68 21.78 -1.88
N ARG A 217 -11.34 20.61 -1.78
CA ARG A 217 -12.65 20.40 -2.38
C ARG A 217 -13.80 20.96 -1.54
N PHE A 218 -13.80 20.73 -0.24
CA PHE A 218 -14.94 20.99 0.64
C PHE A 218 -14.75 22.21 1.55
N GLY A 219 -13.57 22.83 1.57
CA GLY A 219 -13.27 24.03 2.35
C GLY A 219 -13.12 23.78 3.86
N GLN A 220 -13.11 22.52 4.30
CA GLN A 220 -13.01 22.15 5.71
C GLN A 220 -12.23 20.84 5.89
N TRP A 221 -11.64 20.65 7.06
CA TRP A 221 -10.96 19.41 7.43
C TRP A 221 -11.98 18.33 7.73
N LEU A 222 -11.88 17.21 7.03
CA LEU A 222 -12.83 16.10 7.12
C LEU A 222 -12.10 14.82 7.54
N PRO A 223 -12.68 14.01 8.45
CA PRO A 223 -14.00 14.19 9.06
C PRO A 223 -14.07 15.36 10.07
N ALA A 224 -15.19 16.06 10.09
CA ALA A 224 -15.47 17.17 11.01
C ALA A 224 -16.38 16.69 12.15
N PRO A 225 -15.84 16.38 13.35
CA PRO A 225 -16.67 16.04 14.50
C PRO A 225 -17.49 17.27 14.94
N PRO A 226 -18.66 17.07 15.57
CA PRO A 226 -19.50 18.18 16.03
C PRO A 226 -18.85 18.95 17.18
N ASP A 227 -18.07 18.26 18.02
CA ASP A 227 -17.24 18.83 19.07
C ASP A 227 -15.97 17.98 19.29
N TYR A 228 -14.92 18.59 19.84
CA TYR A 228 -13.67 17.91 20.21
C TYR A 228 -13.66 17.45 21.68
N GLY A 229 -14.78 17.60 22.38
CA GLY A 229 -14.87 17.46 23.83
C GLY A 229 -13.82 18.30 24.57
N ASN A 230 -13.25 17.73 25.62
CA ASN A 230 -12.15 18.33 26.40
C ASN A 230 -10.76 18.04 25.82
N THR A 231 -10.67 17.55 24.58
CA THR A 231 -9.38 17.21 23.96
C THR A 231 -8.91 18.38 23.09
N PRO A 232 -7.65 18.85 23.24
CA PRO A 232 -7.09 19.83 22.31
C PRO A 232 -7.18 19.33 20.86
N VAL A 233 -7.56 20.20 19.92
CA VAL A 233 -7.78 19.86 18.51
C VAL A 233 -6.59 19.12 17.89
N LEU A 234 -5.38 19.58 18.16
CA LEU A 234 -4.16 18.92 17.68
C LEU A 234 -4.04 17.47 18.19
N LEU A 235 -4.33 17.24 19.47
CA LEU A 235 -4.25 15.92 20.08
C LEU A 235 -5.35 14.98 19.56
N TYR A 236 -6.55 15.52 19.29
CA TYR A 236 -7.60 14.77 18.59
C TYR A 236 -7.10 14.28 17.24
N TRP A 237 -6.58 15.17 16.40
CA TRP A 237 -6.12 14.81 15.05
C TRP A 237 -4.93 13.84 15.08
N LEU A 238 -3.98 14.03 16.01
CA LEU A 238 -2.85 13.11 16.18
C LEU A 238 -3.34 11.70 16.55
N ARG A 239 -4.26 11.59 17.52
CA ARG A 239 -4.83 10.29 17.92
C ARG A 239 -5.64 9.68 16.79
N TYR A 240 -6.52 10.46 16.17
CA TYR A 240 -7.38 10.00 15.09
C TYR A 240 -6.57 9.52 13.88
N PHE A 241 -5.52 10.25 13.49
CA PHE A 241 -4.68 9.90 12.35
C PHE A 241 -3.95 8.57 12.53
N PHE A 242 -3.40 8.30 13.72
CA PHE A 242 -2.61 7.08 13.98
C PHE A 242 -3.44 5.90 14.49
N THR A 243 -4.64 6.13 15.02
CA THR A 243 -5.43 5.08 15.69
C THR A 243 -6.85 4.91 15.14
N GLY A 244 -7.34 5.84 14.31
CA GLY A 244 -8.73 5.89 13.88
C GLY A 244 -9.71 6.25 15.00
N GLN A 245 -9.21 6.66 16.17
CA GLN A 245 -9.98 6.95 17.36
C GLN A 245 -9.65 8.34 17.93
N PRO A 246 -10.61 9.07 18.51
CA PRO A 246 -12.03 8.69 18.62
C PRO A 246 -12.77 8.82 17.27
N PHE A 247 -13.74 7.95 17.03
CA PHE A 247 -14.58 8.04 15.83
C PHE A 247 -15.51 9.27 15.88
N PRO A 248 -15.62 10.06 14.81
CA PRO A 248 -16.38 11.33 14.78
C PRO A 248 -17.91 11.12 14.68
N PHE A 249 -18.52 10.49 15.68
CA PHE A 249 -19.98 10.29 15.71
C PHE A 249 -20.74 11.62 15.65
N GLY A 250 -21.81 11.65 14.86
CA GLY A 250 -22.63 12.84 14.64
C GLY A 250 -21.95 13.96 13.84
N GLY A 251 -20.71 13.75 13.40
CA GLY A 251 -19.97 14.69 12.57
C GLY A 251 -20.38 14.66 11.11
N VAL A 252 -19.58 15.30 10.27
CA VAL A 252 -19.74 15.29 8.81
C VAL A 252 -18.49 14.70 8.18
N ASP A 253 -18.66 13.80 7.22
CA ASP A 253 -17.59 13.35 6.33
C ASP A 253 -18.12 13.16 4.91
N VAL A 254 -17.22 12.81 4.01
CA VAL A 254 -17.49 12.60 2.60
C VAL A 254 -18.07 11.20 2.39
N THR A 255 -19.25 11.10 1.79
CA THR A 255 -19.67 9.86 1.13
C THR A 255 -18.93 9.76 -0.20
N ILE A 256 -17.86 8.99 -0.19
CA ILE A 256 -16.92 8.91 -1.31
C ILE A 256 -17.55 8.23 -2.53
N HIS A 257 -17.38 8.86 -3.69
CA HIS A 257 -17.73 8.29 -4.98
C HIS A 257 -16.79 7.11 -5.33
N PRO A 258 -17.19 6.10 -6.12
CA PRO A 258 -16.33 4.95 -6.48
C PRO A 258 -15.02 5.36 -7.16
N VAL A 259 -15.03 6.47 -7.89
CA VAL A 259 -13.81 7.07 -8.48
C VAL A 259 -12.87 7.61 -7.38
N ALA A 260 -13.41 8.24 -6.33
CA ALA A 260 -12.61 8.69 -5.19
C ALA A 260 -12.05 7.49 -4.41
N TRP A 261 -12.86 6.45 -4.24
CA TRP A 261 -12.42 5.20 -3.61
C TRP A 261 -11.25 4.54 -4.37
N ALA A 262 -11.30 4.54 -5.71
CA ALA A 262 -10.19 4.09 -6.54
C ALA A 262 -8.92 4.95 -6.33
N GLY A 263 -9.06 6.28 -6.29
CA GLY A 263 -7.94 7.18 -6.00
C GLY A 263 -7.37 6.96 -4.60
N TRP A 264 -8.22 6.80 -3.59
CA TRP A 264 -7.79 6.48 -2.23
C TRP A 264 -7.03 5.15 -2.17
N GLY A 265 -7.53 4.11 -2.86
CA GLY A 265 -6.85 2.83 -2.98
C GLY A 265 -5.49 2.92 -3.70
N GLY A 266 -5.41 3.74 -4.76
CA GLY A 266 -4.15 4.04 -5.45
C GLY A 266 -3.12 4.72 -4.55
N MET A 267 -3.56 5.63 -3.69
CA MET A 267 -2.72 6.28 -2.70
C MET A 267 -2.21 5.29 -1.65
N LEU A 268 -3.09 4.40 -1.17
CA LEU A 268 -2.72 3.33 -0.25
C LEU A 268 -1.65 2.42 -0.86
N ILE A 269 -1.84 1.95 -2.10
CA ILE A 269 -0.86 1.10 -2.80
C ILE A 269 0.48 1.81 -2.98
N THR A 270 0.46 3.08 -3.38
CA THR A 270 1.67 3.90 -3.48
C THR A 270 2.39 3.98 -2.14
N SER A 271 1.64 4.17 -1.04
CA SER A 271 2.21 4.22 0.31
C SER A 271 2.83 2.90 0.74
N LEU A 272 2.20 1.77 0.40
CA LEU A 272 2.69 0.42 0.69
C LEU A 272 3.98 0.13 -0.09
N ASN A 273 4.02 0.49 -1.37
CA ASN A 273 5.22 0.34 -2.20
C ASN A 273 6.37 1.24 -1.75
N LEU A 274 6.08 2.39 -1.14
CA LEU A 274 7.10 3.30 -0.61
C LEU A 274 7.55 2.98 0.82
N ILE A 275 7.05 1.89 1.44
CA ILE A 275 7.59 1.43 2.73
C ILE A 275 9.09 1.16 2.57
N PRO A 276 9.94 1.70 3.46
CA PRO A 276 11.39 1.64 3.33
C PRO A 276 11.94 0.27 3.78
N ALA A 277 11.51 -0.81 3.12
CA ALA A 277 11.91 -2.18 3.45
C ALA A 277 11.90 -3.11 2.22
N GLY A 278 12.87 -4.03 2.18
CA GLY A 278 12.86 -5.13 1.23
C GLY A 278 12.97 -4.74 -0.24
N GLN A 279 12.21 -5.48 -1.06
CA GLN A 279 12.11 -5.33 -2.51
C GLN A 279 11.07 -4.29 -2.95
N LEU A 280 10.41 -3.63 -2.00
CA LEU A 280 9.48 -2.55 -2.28
C LEU A 280 10.25 -1.35 -2.86
N ASP A 281 9.56 -0.48 -3.59
CA ASP A 281 10.15 0.71 -4.22
C ASP A 281 10.86 1.60 -3.20
N GLY A 282 10.24 1.82 -2.02
CA GLY A 282 10.84 2.55 -0.91
C GLY A 282 12.08 1.85 -0.31
N GLY A 283 12.13 0.51 -0.37
CA GLY A 283 13.29 -0.28 0.00
C GLY A 283 14.50 -0.02 -0.90
N HIS A 284 14.28 0.10 -2.22
CA HIS A 284 15.32 0.48 -3.18
C HIS A 284 15.82 1.91 -2.92
N VAL A 285 14.92 2.85 -2.64
CA VAL A 285 15.28 4.24 -2.28
C VAL A 285 16.15 4.26 -1.03
N LEU A 286 15.74 3.55 0.03
CA LEU A 286 16.49 3.46 1.28
C LEU A 286 17.88 2.83 1.07
N TYR A 287 17.94 1.73 0.31
CA TYR A 287 19.18 1.06 -0.04
C TYR A 287 20.12 2.00 -0.82
N VAL A 288 19.58 2.73 -1.80
CA VAL A 288 20.37 3.64 -2.63
C VAL A 288 20.80 4.88 -1.84
N LEU A 289 20.05 5.36 -0.86
CA LEU A 289 20.45 6.49 -0.02
C LEU A 289 21.48 6.11 1.05
N LEU A 290 21.21 5.07 1.83
CA LEU A 290 21.97 4.76 3.05
C LEU A 290 22.98 3.62 2.86
N GLY A 291 22.89 2.89 1.75
CA GLY A 291 23.68 1.69 1.48
C GLY A 291 23.15 0.45 2.22
N ARG A 292 23.58 -0.72 1.74
CA ARG A 292 23.13 -2.04 2.22
C ARG A 292 23.17 -2.21 3.74
N LYS A 293 24.30 -1.86 4.37
CA LYS A 293 24.54 -2.08 5.81
C LYS A 293 23.60 -1.28 6.70
N ARG A 294 23.20 -0.06 6.28
CA ARG A 294 22.30 0.80 7.05
C ARG A 294 20.85 0.44 6.77
N ALA A 295 20.48 0.20 5.51
CA ALA A 295 19.14 -0.27 5.14
C ALA A 295 18.77 -1.56 5.89
N ALA A 296 19.68 -2.54 5.94
CA ALA A 296 19.48 -3.79 6.69
C ALA A 296 19.35 -3.59 8.21
N ARG A 297 20.02 -2.57 8.77
CA ARG A 297 19.91 -2.21 10.20
C ARG A 297 18.61 -1.51 10.56
N LEU A 298 17.97 -0.84 9.60
CA LEU A 298 16.68 -0.18 9.80
C LEU A 298 15.50 -1.14 9.68
N LEU A 299 15.67 -2.28 9.00
CA LEU A 299 14.62 -3.27 8.80
C LEU A 299 13.93 -3.71 10.11
N PRO A 300 14.63 -4.03 11.23
CA PRO A 300 13.97 -4.36 12.50
C PRO A 300 13.10 -3.23 13.04
N ALA A 301 13.53 -1.97 12.91
CA ALA A 301 12.76 -0.82 13.37
C ALA A 301 11.47 -0.65 12.54
N VAL A 302 11.55 -0.85 11.22
CA VAL A 302 10.37 -0.86 10.33
C VAL A 302 9.40 -1.98 10.72
N LEU A 303 9.91 -3.19 10.99
CA LEU A 303 9.09 -4.32 11.42
C LEU A 303 8.39 -4.06 12.77
N VAL A 304 9.13 -3.54 13.77
CA VAL A 304 8.55 -3.19 15.07
C VAL A 304 7.45 -2.13 14.90
N LEU A 305 7.68 -1.11 14.07
CA LEU A 305 6.67 -0.09 13.78
C LEU A 305 5.42 -0.69 13.12
N LEU A 306 5.58 -1.55 12.12
CA LEU A 306 4.45 -2.21 11.45
C LEU A 306 3.67 -3.12 12.40
N VAL A 307 4.35 -3.87 13.27
CA VAL A 307 3.70 -4.70 14.30
C VAL A 307 2.92 -3.82 15.28
N ALA A 308 3.50 -2.70 15.73
CA ALA A 308 2.84 -1.73 16.59
C ALA A 308 1.60 -1.12 15.94
N LEU A 309 1.69 -0.72 14.66
CA LEU A 309 0.56 -0.23 13.88
C LEU A 309 -0.52 -1.30 13.69
N GLY A 310 -0.13 -2.58 13.68
CA GLY A 310 -1.06 -3.70 13.56
C GLY A 310 -2.07 -3.84 14.69
N PHE A 311 -1.79 -3.28 15.88
CA PHE A 311 -2.77 -3.18 16.96
C PHE A 311 -3.90 -2.18 16.67
N PHE A 312 -3.66 -1.22 15.76
CA PHE A 312 -4.68 -0.26 15.31
C PHE A 312 -5.36 -0.72 14.01
N TRP A 313 -4.63 -1.40 13.13
CA TRP A 313 -5.18 -2.04 11.93
C TRP A 313 -4.47 -3.36 11.61
N SER A 314 -5.19 -4.48 11.76
CA SER A 314 -4.63 -5.84 11.69
C SER A 314 -3.93 -6.18 10.37
N GLY A 315 -4.24 -5.50 9.27
CA GLY A 315 -3.57 -5.72 8.00
C GLY A 315 -2.07 -5.37 8.02
N TRP A 316 -1.59 -4.55 8.97
CA TRP A 316 -0.16 -4.32 9.12
C TRP A 316 0.61 -5.55 9.61
N TRP A 317 -0.04 -6.48 10.31
CA TRP A 317 0.60 -7.75 10.68
C TRP A 317 0.88 -8.61 9.45
N LEU A 318 -0.02 -8.61 8.46
CA LEU A 318 0.22 -9.27 7.17
C LEU A 318 1.46 -8.67 6.50
N TRP A 319 1.53 -7.35 6.39
CA TRP A 319 2.68 -6.66 5.81
C TRP A 319 3.97 -6.88 6.60
N ALA A 320 3.92 -6.91 7.93
CA ALA A 320 5.07 -7.22 8.77
C ALA A 320 5.60 -8.65 8.52
N VAL A 321 4.71 -9.64 8.37
CA VAL A 321 5.09 -11.01 8.01
C VAL A 321 5.70 -11.07 6.61
N LEU A 322 5.08 -10.44 5.62
CA LEU A 322 5.61 -10.41 4.24
C LEU A 322 6.99 -9.75 4.19
N ILE A 323 7.17 -8.61 4.85
CA ILE A 323 8.46 -7.91 4.92
C ILE A 323 9.48 -8.70 5.74
N PHE A 324 9.06 -9.44 6.77
CA PHE A 324 9.99 -10.31 7.49
C PHE A 324 10.52 -11.44 6.60
N LEU A 325 9.65 -12.06 5.80
CA LEU A 325 10.00 -13.16 4.90
C LEU A 325 10.84 -12.69 3.71
N PHE A 326 10.44 -11.61 3.04
CA PHE A 326 11.03 -11.16 1.77
C PHE A 326 11.94 -9.93 1.92
N GLY A 327 11.86 -9.20 3.03
CA GLY A 327 12.51 -7.90 3.19
C GLY A 327 14.03 -7.94 3.39
N ARG A 328 14.61 -9.14 3.45
CA ARG A 328 16.07 -9.34 3.48
C ARG A 328 16.69 -9.41 2.09
N ALA A 329 15.88 -9.58 1.05
CA ALA A 329 16.32 -9.57 -0.34
C ALA A 329 16.30 -8.13 -0.89
N TYR A 330 17.42 -7.69 -1.47
CA TYR A 330 17.56 -6.40 -2.15
C TYR A 330 18.06 -6.63 -3.57
N ALA A 331 17.58 -5.83 -4.52
CA ALA A 331 18.15 -5.79 -5.86
C ALA A 331 19.53 -5.10 -5.82
N GLU A 332 20.60 -5.90 -5.82
CA GLU A 332 21.96 -5.36 -5.91
C GLU A 332 22.28 -4.93 -7.35
N PRO A 333 22.67 -3.67 -7.58
CA PRO A 333 23.14 -3.25 -8.90
C PRO A 333 24.47 -3.90 -9.25
N LEU A 334 24.84 -3.85 -10.53
CA LEU A 334 26.15 -4.32 -10.98
C LEU A 334 27.28 -3.47 -10.40
N ASP A 335 27.01 -2.18 -10.23
CA ASP A 335 27.91 -1.20 -9.61
C ASP A 335 27.29 -0.53 -8.38
N GLU A 336 27.83 -0.90 -7.22
CA GLU A 336 27.50 -0.31 -5.91
C GLU A 336 28.41 0.86 -5.52
N ILE A 337 29.53 1.05 -6.23
CA ILE A 337 30.56 2.03 -5.90
C ILE A 337 30.11 3.42 -6.36
N THR A 338 29.52 3.52 -7.55
CA THR A 338 29.11 4.81 -8.11
C THR A 338 28.14 5.55 -7.19
N PRO A 339 28.50 6.78 -6.76
CA PRO A 339 27.65 7.58 -5.89
C PRO A 339 26.50 8.22 -6.69
N LEU A 340 25.43 8.55 -5.98
CA LEU A 340 24.35 9.38 -6.49
C LEU A 340 24.84 10.81 -6.77
N ASP A 341 24.43 11.34 -7.90
CA ASP A 341 24.50 12.75 -8.25
C ASP A 341 23.45 13.57 -7.47
N ALA A 342 23.66 14.89 -7.40
CA ALA A 342 22.82 15.81 -6.62
C ALA A 342 21.31 15.74 -6.95
N PRO A 343 20.85 15.73 -8.22
CA PRO A 343 19.42 15.69 -8.51
C PRO A 343 18.77 14.37 -8.10
N ARG A 344 19.51 13.24 -8.19
CA ARG A 344 19.02 11.94 -7.70
C ARG A 344 18.94 11.86 -6.19
N LYS A 345 19.86 12.51 -5.47
CA LYS A 345 19.73 12.66 -4.00
C LYS A 345 18.47 13.44 -3.65
N LEU A 346 18.20 14.54 -4.37
CA LEU A 346 16.96 15.31 -4.18
C LEU A 346 15.72 14.46 -4.48
N LEU A 347 15.72 13.72 -5.59
CA LEU A 347 14.61 12.85 -5.98
C LEU A 347 14.30 11.78 -4.92
N ALA A 348 15.35 11.19 -4.33
CA ALA A 348 15.22 10.23 -3.25
C ALA A 348 14.65 10.86 -1.97
N ILE A 349 15.01 12.11 -1.65
CA ILE A 349 14.41 12.86 -0.53
C ILE A 349 12.93 13.16 -0.82
N VAL A 350 12.61 13.60 -2.03
CA VAL A 350 11.22 13.85 -2.47
C VAL A 350 10.40 12.57 -2.31
N ALA A 351 10.93 11.40 -2.65
CA ALA A 351 10.23 10.14 -2.46
C ALA A 351 9.92 9.81 -0.99
N LEU A 352 10.85 10.11 -0.07
CA LEU A 352 10.60 9.96 1.36
C LEU A 352 9.52 10.94 1.85
N ILE A 353 9.50 12.17 1.34
CA ILE A 353 8.44 13.14 1.63
C ILE A 353 7.10 12.64 1.08
N VAL A 354 7.08 12.16 -0.16
CA VAL A 354 5.88 11.58 -0.78
C VAL A 354 5.36 10.44 0.07
N PHE A 355 6.22 9.50 0.51
CA PHE A 355 5.82 8.42 1.42
C PHE A 355 5.09 8.97 2.64
N LEU A 356 5.67 9.95 3.33
CA LEU A 356 5.05 10.57 4.52
C LEU A 356 3.71 11.25 4.19
N LEU A 357 3.57 11.85 3.02
CA LEU A 357 2.34 12.52 2.59
C LEU A 357 1.23 11.54 2.26
N VAL A 358 1.56 10.39 1.66
CA VAL A 358 0.58 9.39 1.21
C VAL A 358 0.34 8.27 2.23
N PHE A 359 1.16 8.15 3.27
CA PHE A 359 1.02 7.10 4.28
C PHE A 359 -0.30 7.21 5.03
N ILE A 360 -1.01 6.07 5.13
CA ILE A 360 -2.30 5.95 5.80
C ILE A 360 -2.13 4.97 6.98
N PRO A 361 -1.91 5.45 8.22
CA PRO A 361 -1.63 4.57 9.36
C PRO A 361 -2.77 3.60 9.69
N VAL A 362 -4.01 4.00 9.49
CA VAL A 362 -5.20 3.17 9.70
C VAL A 362 -6.04 3.19 8.43
N PRO A 363 -5.77 2.28 7.46
CA PRO A 363 -6.45 2.29 6.17
C PRO A 363 -7.96 2.17 6.24
N LEU A 364 -8.49 1.32 7.12
CA LEU A 364 -9.93 1.16 7.27
C LEU A 364 -10.31 1.22 8.74
N ILE A 365 -11.29 2.05 9.04
CA ILE A 365 -11.90 2.16 10.36
C ILE A 365 -13.24 1.42 10.28
N MET A 366 -13.39 0.40 11.14
CA MET A 366 -14.62 -0.38 11.23
C MET A 366 -15.22 -0.20 12.63
N VAL A 367 -16.48 0.26 12.68
CA VAL A 367 -17.26 0.34 13.90
C VAL A 367 -18.37 -0.69 13.81
N LEU A 368 -18.32 -1.70 14.68
CA LEU A 368 -19.37 -2.70 14.83
C LEU A 368 -20.34 -2.30 15.94
N ARG A 369 -21.62 -2.59 15.70
CA ARG A 369 -22.63 -2.54 16.74
C ARG A 369 -22.35 -3.63 17.79
N LEU A 370 -21.81 -3.23 18.94
CA LEU A 370 -21.76 -4.10 20.12
C LEU A 370 -23.12 -4.06 20.81
N CYS A 371 -23.95 -5.10 20.63
CA CYS A 371 -25.10 -5.30 21.49
C CYS A 371 -24.59 -5.65 22.91
N SER A 372 -24.83 -4.78 23.88
CA SER A 372 -24.59 -5.11 25.28
C SER A 372 -25.54 -6.23 25.70
N ALA A 373 -25.00 -7.42 25.98
CA ALA A 373 -25.75 -8.49 26.63
C ALA A 373 -26.00 -8.10 28.10
N GLY A 374 -27.09 -7.37 28.36
CA GLY A 374 -27.63 -7.22 29.71
C GLY A 374 -28.19 -8.55 30.20
N PHE A 375 -27.93 -8.89 31.46
CA PHE A 375 -28.45 -10.08 32.14
C PHE A 375 -29.99 -10.17 32.06
N PRO A 376 -30.59 -11.38 32.07
CA PRO A 376 -31.94 -11.59 31.60
C PRO A 376 -32.98 -11.25 32.66
N SER A 377 -33.80 -10.24 32.42
CA SER A 377 -35.18 -10.22 32.90
C SER A 377 -36.08 -9.90 31.70
N HIS A 378 -36.81 -10.93 31.29
CA HIS A 378 -37.92 -10.99 30.35
C HIS A 378 -38.15 -9.81 29.39
N ARG A 379 -38.06 -10.14 28.08
CA ARG A 379 -38.67 -9.46 26.93
C ARG A 379 -37.86 -8.26 26.41
N TRP A 380 -36.95 -8.50 25.47
CA TRP A 380 -36.21 -7.44 24.78
C TRP A 380 -36.55 -7.38 23.28
N LYS A 381 -37.13 -6.24 22.89
CA LYS A 381 -37.02 -5.64 21.56
C LYS A 381 -36.01 -4.49 21.69
N ASP A 382 -35.18 -4.31 20.67
CA ASP A 382 -34.44 -3.06 20.43
C ASP A 382 -35.45 -1.89 20.38
N PRO A 383 -35.12 -0.62 20.71
CA PRO A 383 -35.97 0.53 20.37
C PRO A 383 -36.45 0.56 18.90
N ALA A 384 -35.76 -0.14 18.00
CA ALA A 384 -36.14 -0.35 16.59
C ALA A 384 -36.83 -1.71 16.28
N GLY A 385 -37.01 -2.60 17.26
CA GLY A 385 -37.80 -3.83 17.10
C GLY A 385 -37.19 -4.95 16.22
N ILE A 386 -35.91 -4.91 15.86
CA ILE A 386 -35.29 -5.87 14.93
C ILE A 386 -34.47 -6.92 15.69
N ALA A 387 -34.62 -8.20 15.30
CA ALA A 387 -33.95 -9.34 15.93
C ALA A 387 -32.44 -9.39 15.61
N CYS A 388 -31.62 -9.65 16.64
CA CYS A 388 -30.17 -9.74 16.52
C CYS A 388 -29.71 -11.11 15.99
N PRO A 389 -28.61 -11.19 15.21
CA PRO A 389 -27.93 -12.44 14.93
C PRO A 389 -27.23 -12.95 16.21
N LEU A 390 -27.52 -14.19 16.60
CA LEU A 390 -26.83 -14.89 17.70
C LEU A 390 -25.38 -15.20 17.28
N LEU A 391 -24.40 -14.72 18.05
CA LEU A 391 -23.00 -15.12 17.92
C LEU A 391 -22.84 -16.65 18.12
N PRO A 392 -22.12 -17.37 17.23
CA PRO A 392 -21.80 -18.78 17.44
C PRO A 392 -20.68 -18.86 18.49
N GLY A 393 -21.03 -19.12 19.76
CA GLY A 393 -20.01 -19.31 20.81
C GLY A 393 -20.52 -19.43 22.25
N LYS A 394 -21.78 -19.08 22.54
CA LYS A 394 -22.32 -19.16 23.92
C LYS A 394 -23.17 -20.41 24.16
N ARG A 395 -22.63 -21.60 23.89
CA ARG A 395 -23.17 -22.89 24.40
C ARG A 395 -22.32 -23.52 25.51
N ALA A 396 -21.36 -22.80 26.08
CA ALA A 396 -20.39 -23.39 27.02
C ALA A 396 -20.71 -23.23 28.52
N PHE A 397 -21.80 -22.56 28.92
CA PHE A 397 -22.12 -22.36 30.35
C PHE A 397 -23.59 -22.65 30.68
N SER A 398 -24.01 -23.91 30.54
CA SER A 398 -25.34 -24.38 30.97
C SER A 398 -25.31 -25.44 32.09
N PHE A 399 -24.24 -25.51 32.89
CA PHE A 399 -24.07 -26.58 33.89
C PHE A 399 -23.82 -26.10 35.33
N LEU A 400 -24.27 -24.90 35.72
CA LEU A 400 -24.26 -24.49 37.12
C LEU A 400 -25.68 -24.15 37.58
N ARG A 401 -26.36 -25.14 38.18
CA ARG A 401 -27.58 -24.97 38.95
C ARG A 401 -27.19 -24.40 40.32
N ALA A 402 -27.33 -23.09 40.50
CA ALA A 402 -27.19 -22.46 41.81
C ALA A 402 -28.42 -22.80 42.67
N THR A 403 -28.24 -23.65 43.68
CA THR A 403 -29.23 -23.88 44.74
C THR A 403 -29.15 -22.74 45.75
N ARG A 404 -30.29 -22.07 45.99
CA ARG A 404 -30.45 -21.02 46.99
C ARG A 404 -30.57 -21.68 48.37
N THR A 405 -29.59 -21.49 49.24
CA THR A 405 -29.72 -21.80 50.68
C THR A 405 -29.96 -20.51 51.43
N SER A 406 -31.14 -20.38 52.03
CA SER A 406 -31.46 -19.37 53.05
C SER A 406 -30.91 -19.83 54.40
N PRO A 407 -30.31 -18.95 55.23
CA PRO A 407 -30.03 -19.28 56.63
C PRO A 407 -31.32 -19.17 57.47
N PRO A 408 -31.42 -19.91 58.59
CA PRO A 408 -32.61 -19.94 59.42
C PRO A 408 -32.74 -18.72 60.35
N ASP A 409 -34.01 -18.40 60.59
CA ASP A 409 -34.67 -17.51 61.55
C ASP A 409 -34.43 -15.98 61.49
#